data_AF-A0A849PZ76-F1
#
_entry.id   AF-A0A849PZ76-F1
#
_cell.length_a   1.000
_cell.length_b   1.000
_cell.length_c   1.000
_cell.angle_alpha   90.00
_cell.angle_beta   90.00
_cell.angle_gamma   90.00
#
_symmetry.space_group_name_H-M   'P 1'
#
loop_
_entity.id
_entity.type
_entity.pdbx_description
1 polymer ?
#
loop_
_entity_poly.entity_id
_entity_poly.type
_entity_poly.pdbx_seq_one_letter_code
_entity_poly.pdbx_strand_id
1 'polypeptide(L)' 'MTAGIVLAMHGVPPKDFPRNEMVELFGLHARLDHPGGGPEHEDLQHRHSELDEKMRAWPRTPENDPYHAASHDLAHHLR' A
#
# COMPACT_ATOMS: atom_id res chain seq x y z
N MET A 1 22.21 20.02 -18.84
CA MET A 1 21.71 19.35 -17.63
C MET A 1 20.19 19.31 -17.74
N THR A 2 19.57 18.15 -17.62
CA THR A 2 18.10 18.01 -17.66
C THR A 2 17.60 17.95 -16.23
N ALA A 3 16.63 18.80 -15.86
CA ALA A 3 15.94 18.72 -14.57
C ALA A 3 14.77 17.74 -14.68
N GLY A 4 14.55 16.93 -13.64
CA GLY A 4 13.42 16.00 -13.54
C GLY A 4 12.47 16.41 -12.43
N ILE A 5 11.19 16.05 -12.57
CA ILE A 5 10.15 16.26 -11.54
C ILE A 5 9.86 14.92 -10.87
N VAL A 6 9.80 14.90 -9.54
CA VAL A 6 9.35 13.74 -8.75
C VAL A 6 8.02 14.09 -8.09
N LEU A 7 6.98 13.31 -8.39
CA LEU A 7 5.66 13.42 -7.76
C LEU A 7 5.52 12.38 -6.64
N ALA A 8 5.42 12.85 -5.40
CA ALA A 8 5.17 12.02 -4.22
C ALA A 8 3.77 12.30 -3.67
N MET A 9 2.95 11.25 -3.53
CA MET A 9 1.55 11.33 -3.11
C MET A 9 1.31 10.35 -1.96
N HIS A 10 0.42 10.72 -1.04
CA HIS A 10 -0.05 9.78 -0.01
C HIS A 10 -1.08 8.84 -0.65
N GLY A 11 -0.81 7.54 -0.66
CA GLY A 11 -1.71 6.54 -1.19
C GLY A 11 -2.84 6.20 -0.22
N VAL A 12 -3.89 5.56 -0.74
CA VAL A 12 -4.96 4.95 0.05
C VAL A 12 -5.21 3.50 -0.42
N PRO A 13 -5.75 2.64 0.45
CA PRO A 13 -6.26 1.33 0.01
C PRO A 13 -7.38 1.49 -1.04
N PRO A 14 -7.43 0.63 -2.07
CA PRO A 14 -8.57 0.58 -2.98
C PRO A 14 -9.87 0.31 -2.22
N LYS A 15 -10.97 0.97 -2.60
CA LYS A 15 -12.27 0.91 -1.90
C LYS A 15 -12.88 -0.49 -1.86
N ASP A 16 -12.53 -1.33 -2.82
CA ASP A 16 -13.02 -2.70 -3.00
C ASP A 16 -12.04 -3.76 -2.46
N PHE A 17 -10.93 -3.35 -1.85
CA PHE A 17 -10.04 -4.28 -1.17
C PHE A 17 -10.76 -4.91 0.05
N PRO A 18 -10.60 -6.23 0.32
CA PRO A 18 -11.31 -6.89 1.42
C PRO A 18 -11.06 -6.23 2.78
N ARG A 19 -12.13 -5.75 3.43
CA ARG A 19 -12.05 -4.97 4.68
C ARG A 19 -11.38 -5.74 5.82
N ASN A 20 -11.65 -7.03 5.94
CA ASN A 20 -11.05 -7.90 6.96
C ASN A 20 -9.53 -8.00 6.79
N GLU A 21 -9.07 -8.18 5.56
CA GLU A 21 -7.64 -8.26 5.25
C GLU A 21 -6.94 -6.90 5.42
N MET A 22 -7.62 -5.80 5.10
CA MET A 22 -7.10 -4.45 5.33
C MET A 22 -6.88 -4.18 6.82
N VAL A 23 -7.88 -4.54 7.64
CA VAL A 23 -7.79 -4.41 9.09
C VAL A 23 -6.70 -5.32 9.65
N GLU A 24 -6.58 -6.54 9.13
CA GLU A 24 -5.51 -7.47 9.51
C GLU A 24 -4.13 -6.89 9.18
N LEU A 25 -3.93 -6.39 7.97
CA LEU A 25 -2.67 -5.78 7.53
C LEU A 25 -2.24 -4.64 8.46
N PHE A 26 -3.12 -3.68 8.72
CA PHE A 26 -2.80 -2.56 9.62
C PHE A 26 -2.59 -3.00 11.07
N GLY A 27 -3.33 -4.02 11.53
CA GLY A 27 -3.13 -4.61 12.84
C GLY A 27 -1.78 -5.31 12.97
N LEU A 28 -1.34 -6.03 11.94
CA LEU A 28 -0.03 -6.67 11.89
C LEU A 28 1.10 -5.64 11.86
N HIS A 29 0.95 -4.57 11.07
CA HIS A 29 1.92 -3.48 11.01
C HIS A 29 2.19 -2.89 12.40
N ALA A 30 1.14 -2.54 13.14
CA ALA A 30 1.26 -1.99 14.49
C ALA A 30 1.88 -2.98 15.51
N ARG A 31 1.70 -4.29 15.31
CA ARG A 31 2.31 -5.33 16.14
C ARG A 31 3.79 -5.52 15.84
N LEU A 32 4.16 -5.48 14.56
CA LEU A 32 5.56 -5.60 14.11
C LEU A 32 6.40 -4.36 14.46
N ASP A 33 5.77 -3.19 14.61
CA ASP A 33 6.45 -1.98 15.11
C ASP A 33 6.93 -2.12 16.57
N HIS A 34 6.39 -3.09 17.34
CA HIS A 34 6.89 -3.39 18.67
C HIS A 34 8.09 -4.34 18.57
N PRO A 35 9.23 -4.05 19.24
CA PRO A 35 10.39 -4.92 19.23
C PRO A 35 10.03 -6.25 19.93
N GLY A 36 9.79 -7.27 19.11
CA GLY A 36 9.64 -8.67 19.49
C GLY A 36 10.59 -9.52 18.65
N GLY A 37 11.06 -10.64 19.20
CA GLY A 37 11.87 -11.61 18.48
C GLY A 37 11.36 -13.02 18.75
N GLY A 38 11.53 -13.92 17.79
CA GLY A 38 11.14 -15.33 17.90
C GLY A 38 10.17 -15.77 16.80
N PRO A 39 9.81 -17.07 16.78
CA PRO A 39 9.02 -17.67 15.69
C PRO A 39 7.66 -17.02 15.45
N GLU A 40 6.97 -16.58 16.51
CA GLU A 40 5.71 -15.84 16.39
C GLU A 40 5.89 -14.53 15.60
N HIS A 41 7.01 -13.83 15.81
CA HIS A 41 7.31 -12.60 15.08
C HIS A 41 7.59 -12.89 13.59
N GLU A 42 8.25 -14.01 13.27
CA GLU A 42 8.48 -14.44 11.88
C GLU A 42 7.17 -14.78 11.17
N ASP A 43 6.26 -15.50 11.84
CA ASP A 43 4.93 -15.83 11.29
C ASP A 43 4.08 -14.57 11.04
N LEU A 44 4.07 -13.62 11.99
CA LEU A 44 3.40 -12.33 11.81
C LEU A 44 4.00 -11.52 10.65
N GLN A 45 5.33 -11.53 10.52
CA GLN A 45 6.04 -10.84 9.43
C GLN A 45 5.70 -11.46 8.07
N HIS A 46 5.66 -12.79 7.98
CA HIS A 46 5.28 -13.50 6.75
C HIS A 46 3.86 -13.11 6.34
N ARG A 47 2.90 -13.19 7.26
CA ARG A 47 1.51 -12.83 7.00
C ARG A 47 1.33 -11.37 6.60
N HIS A 48 2.05 -10.46 7.26
CA HIS A 48 2.06 -9.05 6.88
C HIS A 48 2.55 -8.88 5.44
N SER A 49 3.67 -9.52 5.07
CA SER A 49 4.22 -9.44 3.72
C SER A 49 3.24 -9.96 2.66
N GLU A 50 2.56 -11.08 2.90
CA GLU A 50 1.53 -11.61 1.99
C GLU A 50 0.40 -10.60 1.72
N LEU A 51 -0.14 -10.02 2.79
CA LEU A 51 -1.23 -9.05 2.69
C LEU A 51 -0.79 -7.75 2.03
N ASP A 52 0.43 -7.31 2.31
CA ASP A 52 1.00 -6.12 1.72
C ASP A 52 1.24 -6.31 0.21
N GLU A 53 1.85 -7.43 -0.19
CA GLU A 53 2.00 -7.79 -1.60
C GLU A 53 0.65 -7.83 -2.33
N LYS A 54 -0.38 -8.41 -1.71
CA LYS A 54 -1.74 -8.42 -2.24
C LYS A 54 -2.31 -7.00 -2.40
N MET A 55 -2.17 -6.13 -1.40
CA MET A 55 -2.62 -4.73 -1.45
C MET A 55 -1.91 -3.93 -2.54
N ARG A 56 -0.61 -4.16 -2.73
CA ARG A 56 0.19 -3.53 -3.79
C ARG A 56 -0.20 -4.01 -5.19
N ALA A 57 -0.47 -5.30 -5.35
CA ALA A 57 -0.85 -5.90 -6.63
C ALA A 57 -2.36 -5.77 -6.96
N TRP A 58 -3.16 -5.26 -6.04
CA TRP A 58 -4.61 -5.14 -6.22
C TRP A 58 -4.95 -4.29 -7.46
N PRO A 59 -5.84 -4.74 -8.37
CA PRO A 59 -6.21 -3.97 -9.54
C PRO A 59 -6.78 -2.59 -9.17
N ARG A 60 -6.22 -1.53 -9.73
CA ARG A 60 -6.66 -0.14 -9.49
C ARG A 60 -7.36 0.42 -10.71
N THR A 61 -8.52 1.01 -10.46
CA THR A 61 -9.40 1.67 -11.43
C THR A 61 -9.76 3.06 -10.90
N PRO A 62 -10.15 4.02 -11.74
CA PRO A 62 -10.62 5.32 -11.28
C PRO A 62 -11.78 5.23 -10.27
N GLU A 63 -12.60 4.19 -10.37
CA GLU A 63 -13.76 3.97 -9.50
C GLU A 63 -13.35 3.49 -8.09
N ASN A 64 -12.46 2.48 -8.02
CA ASN A 64 -12.02 1.92 -6.74
C ASN A 64 -10.87 2.69 -6.09
N ASP A 65 -10.09 3.44 -6.86
CA ASP A 65 -8.97 4.25 -6.39
C ASP A 65 -8.79 5.53 -7.22
N PRO A 66 -9.62 6.56 -6.96
CA PRO A 66 -9.55 7.83 -7.67
C PRO A 66 -8.26 8.61 -7.39
N TYR A 67 -7.61 8.39 -6.24
CA TYR A 67 -6.37 9.08 -5.89
C TYR A 67 -5.21 8.57 -6.74
N HIS A 68 -5.06 7.26 -6.87
CA HIS A 68 -4.06 6.65 -7.76
C HIS A 68 -4.24 7.11 -9.21
N ALA A 69 -5.48 7.14 -9.71
CA ALA A 69 -5.80 7.60 -11.06
C ALA A 69 -5.42 9.08 -11.25
N ALA A 70 -5.83 9.96 -10.34
CA ALA A 70 -5.52 11.39 -10.42
C ALA A 70 -4.01 11.68 -10.30
N SER A 71 -3.27 10.92 -9.48
CA SER A 71 -1.81 11.06 -9.39
C SER A 71 -1.11 10.69 -10.70
N HIS A 72 -1.56 9.63 -11.38
CA HIS A 72 -1.02 9.24 -12.68
C HIS A 72 -1.37 10.27 -13.76
N ASP A 73 -2.62 10.75 -13.77
CA ASP A 73 -3.05 11.81 -14.69
C ASP A 73 -2.22 13.08 -14.51
N LEU A 74 -1.99 13.52 -13.26
CA LEU A 74 -1.11 14.65 -12.98
C LEU A 74 0.32 14.41 -13.47
N ALA A 75 0.88 13.23 -13.24
CA ALA A 75 2.22 12.89 -13.72
C ALA A 75 2.32 12.96 -15.26
N HIS A 76 1.29 12.54 -15.99
CA HIS A 76 1.23 12.68 -17.44
C HIS A 76 1.20 14.14 -17.90
N HIS A 77 0.52 15.02 -17.16
CA HIS A 77 0.48 16.46 -17.46
C HIS A 77 1.79 17.21 -17.16
N LEU A 78 2.67 16.64 -16.33
CA LEU A 78 3.95 17.24 -15.93
C LEU A 78 5.13 16.77 -16.81
N ARG A 79 4.88 15.93 -17.81
CA ARG A 79 5.90 15.40 -18.72
C ARG A 79 6.34 16.41 -19.78
#